data_AF-A0A923L3F2-F1
#
_entry.id   AF-A0A923L3F2-F1
#
_cell.length_a   1.000
_cell.length_b   1.000
_cell.length_c   1.000
_cell.angle_alpha   90.00
_cell.angle_beta   90.00
_cell.angle_gamma   90.00
#
_symmetry.space_group_name_H-M   'P 1'
#
loop_
_entity.id
_entity.type
_entity.pdbx_description
1 polymer ?
#
loop_
_entity_poly.entity_id
_entity_poly.type
_entity_poly.pdbx_seq_one_letter_code
_entity_poly.pdbx_strand_id
1 'polypeptide(L)'
;MCLYNIRLINTDETKLKLNSSLNAKLQINQIKYTNLRFGHRVTEVSIEIDDSLKDNEILLAESLVDKLKLPVECRYNILVKNNELIFGPFIGIFLGEKETVVLKKLRFLNSYILRYQEINGVVFAFTLENINKADLLVEGYYYNPKLDTWEKATLPFPAAIYKRSTFTKEWREYFGIFYGNKLFNYNTFDKWNMYERLQQFPEALDLLPRTVLYQDSENLVDFLNEWGNIYIKPINGKKGLGIFNVLKEDNKYCVKTREKEANVQWDFLNEDELLTFMRSKLETKGITYIMQNTIDIHINQKVLDFRVGMDKDKHGNWQNIMLVSRISGENSIVSNRAISGGEIQRVSDVLKNIYGYEEEKVKFYERELVRNAKLVSEFLERTGLLIGKLAFDFAIDTNGRIWIIEINSRYPDDSLANKLGDKDVYFDIHHSNIMYTKFLTGFEKASTDFEVVPIERVPEPKNYKLIIAIPVKERKNYINNIRQELQKIGYPEKVSYNTDLKKVEIEFYGTRMELDRFIENIKFGVEHRQKSIISVKEV
;
A
#
# COMPACT_ATOMS: atom_id res chain seq x y z
N MET A 1 8.03 -26.95 -6.03
CA MET A 1 6.97 -27.15 -5.02
C MET A 1 5.87 -27.96 -5.70
N CYS A 2 5.36 -29.03 -5.09
CA CYS A 2 4.26 -29.80 -5.69
C CYS A 2 2.96 -29.00 -5.56
N LEU A 3 2.25 -28.82 -6.68
CA LEU A 3 0.94 -28.19 -6.75
C LEU A 3 -0.13 -29.25 -6.51
N TYR A 4 -0.92 -29.06 -5.47
CA TYR A 4 -2.03 -29.96 -5.11
C TYR A 4 -3.33 -29.46 -5.71
N ASN A 5 -4.26 -30.35 -6.03
CA ASN A 5 -5.54 -30.07 -6.66
C ASN A 5 -6.66 -30.29 -5.63
N ILE A 6 -7.35 -29.23 -5.21
CA ILE A 6 -8.57 -29.32 -4.42
C ILE A 6 -9.71 -29.56 -5.40
N ARG A 7 -10.24 -30.79 -5.47
CA ARG A 7 -11.46 -31.08 -6.22
C ARG A 7 -12.65 -30.97 -5.27
N LEU A 8 -13.77 -30.45 -5.75
CA LEU A 8 -14.95 -30.40 -4.90
C LEU A 8 -15.70 -31.74 -4.96
N ILE A 9 -16.46 -32.06 -3.93
CA ILE A 9 -17.42 -33.17 -3.91
C ILE A 9 -18.80 -32.67 -3.49
N ASN A 10 -19.83 -33.07 -4.23
CA ASN A 10 -21.20 -32.67 -3.95
C ASN A 10 -21.74 -33.46 -2.75
N THR A 11 -21.80 -32.82 -1.59
CA THR A 11 -22.24 -33.40 -0.32
C THR A 11 -22.52 -32.31 0.71
N ASP A 12 -23.58 -32.49 1.50
CA ASP A 12 -23.96 -31.54 2.56
C ASP A 12 -23.11 -31.68 3.83
N GLU A 13 -22.38 -32.80 3.95
CA GLU A 13 -21.47 -33.05 5.07
C GLU A 13 -20.19 -32.22 4.94
N THR A 14 -19.73 -31.64 6.04
CA THR A 14 -18.47 -30.89 6.07
C THR A 14 -17.29 -31.84 6.19
N LYS A 15 -16.78 -32.32 5.04
CA LYS A 15 -15.66 -33.26 4.98
C LYS A 15 -14.54 -32.83 4.05
N LEU A 16 -13.32 -33.20 4.45
CA LEU A 16 -12.09 -33.05 3.68
C LEU A 16 -11.45 -34.43 3.52
N LYS A 17 -11.22 -34.85 2.27
CA LYS A 17 -10.52 -36.11 1.97
C LYS A 17 -9.11 -35.85 1.46
N LEU A 18 -8.16 -36.63 1.93
CA LEU A 18 -6.78 -36.60 1.49
C LEU A 18 -6.15 -37.99 1.65
N ASN A 19 -5.07 -38.29 0.94
CA ASN A 19 -4.40 -39.57 1.09
C ASN A 19 -3.47 -39.61 2.31
N SER A 20 -3.05 -40.80 2.71
CA SER A 20 -2.19 -41.02 3.89
C SER A 20 -0.85 -40.27 3.79
N SER A 21 -0.31 -40.11 2.57
CA SER A 21 0.95 -39.41 2.31
C SER A 21 0.83 -37.91 2.64
N LEU A 22 -0.20 -37.24 2.11
CA LEU A 22 -0.48 -35.84 2.41
C LEU A 22 -0.89 -35.64 3.88
N ASN A 23 -1.62 -36.60 4.45
CA ASN A 23 -2.00 -36.59 5.87
C ASN A 23 -0.76 -36.49 6.77
N ALA A 24 0.22 -37.36 6.51
CA ALA A 24 1.51 -37.41 7.19
C ALA A 24 2.30 -36.11 6.99
N LYS A 25 2.30 -35.56 5.77
CA LYS A 25 2.99 -34.32 5.46
C LYS A 25 2.39 -33.10 6.18
N LEU A 26 1.07 -33.06 6.33
CA LEU A 26 0.38 -32.04 7.12
C LEU A 26 0.47 -32.28 8.63
N GLN A 27 0.96 -33.45 9.06
CA GLN A 27 1.09 -33.86 10.45
C GLN A 27 -0.26 -33.93 11.19
N ILE A 28 -1.31 -34.37 10.51
CA ILE A 28 -2.68 -34.46 11.07
C ILE A 28 -3.19 -35.90 11.21
N ASN A 29 -2.28 -36.88 11.28
CA ASN A 29 -2.58 -38.32 11.23
C ASN A 29 -3.55 -38.81 12.31
N GLN A 30 -3.61 -38.13 13.45
CA GLN A 30 -4.45 -38.51 14.59
C GLN A 30 -5.74 -37.67 14.66
N ILE A 31 -5.95 -36.76 13.71
CA ILE A 31 -7.05 -35.80 13.74
C ILE A 31 -8.19 -36.31 12.86
N LYS A 32 -9.30 -36.73 13.49
CA LYS A 32 -10.53 -37.09 12.78
C LYS A 32 -11.45 -35.90 12.53
N TYR A 33 -11.42 -34.92 13.43
CA TYR A 33 -12.20 -33.68 13.35
C TYR A 33 -11.32 -32.50 13.70
N THR A 34 -11.48 -31.40 12.97
CA THR A 34 -10.73 -30.16 13.17
C THR A 34 -11.56 -28.98 12.70
N ASN A 35 -11.04 -27.78 12.92
CA ASN A 35 -11.57 -26.57 12.32
C ASN A 35 -10.85 -26.28 11.00
N LEU A 36 -11.61 -25.84 10.01
CA LEU A 36 -11.13 -25.29 8.75
C LEU A 36 -11.38 -23.78 8.76
N ARG A 37 -10.34 -22.98 8.53
CA ARG A 37 -10.40 -21.51 8.54
C ARG A 37 -10.06 -20.93 7.18
N PHE A 38 -10.82 -19.91 6.80
CA PHE A 38 -10.49 -18.99 5.71
C PHE A 38 -10.80 -17.56 6.15
N GLY A 39 -9.76 -16.72 6.25
CA GLY A 39 -9.89 -15.40 6.87
C GLY A 39 -10.41 -15.48 8.30
N HIS A 40 -11.45 -14.72 8.60
CA HIS A 40 -12.13 -14.75 9.91
C HIS A 40 -13.34 -15.69 9.97
N ARG A 41 -13.56 -16.53 8.96
CA ARG A 41 -14.55 -17.62 9.06
C ARG A 41 -13.90 -18.96 9.37
N VAL A 42 -14.62 -19.74 10.16
CA VAL A 42 -14.23 -21.06 10.64
C VAL A 42 -15.42 -22.00 10.57
N THR A 43 -15.17 -23.27 10.25
CA THR A 43 -16.19 -24.31 10.28
C THR A 43 -15.55 -25.65 10.65
N GLU A 44 -16.27 -26.50 11.37
CA GLU A 44 -15.79 -27.83 11.72
C GLU A 44 -15.80 -28.75 10.49
N VAL A 45 -14.77 -29.57 10.36
CA VAL A 45 -14.59 -30.50 9.25
C VAL A 45 -14.14 -31.87 9.75
N SER A 46 -14.70 -32.94 9.19
CA SER A 46 -14.15 -34.30 9.33
C SER A 46 -13.03 -34.54 8.32
N ILE A 47 -11.96 -35.19 8.76
CA ILE A 47 -10.87 -35.64 7.90
C ILE A 47 -11.05 -37.11 7.60
N GLU A 48 -11.14 -37.45 6.31
CA GLU A 48 -11.22 -38.82 5.83
C GLU A 48 -10.00 -39.18 4.99
N ILE A 49 -9.44 -40.36 5.22
CA ILE A 49 -8.31 -40.86 4.46
C ILE A 49 -8.80 -41.67 3.27
N ASP A 50 -8.38 -41.27 2.08
CA ASP A 50 -8.71 -41.91 0.82
C ASP A 50 -7.44 -42.12 0.00
N ASP A 51 -6.83 -43.29 0.14
CA ASP A 51 -5.58 -43.64 -0.56
C ASP A 51 -5.78 -43.92 -2.06
N SER A 52 -7.01 -43.83 -2.58
CA SER A 52 -7.25 -43.80 -4.02
C SER A 52 -6.93 -42.43 -4.65
N LEU A 53 -6.83 -41.37 -3.82
CA LEU A 53 -6.45 -40.04 -4.27
C LEU A 53 -4.96 -39.98 -4.62
N LYS A 54 -4.65 -39.20 -5.66
CA LYS A 54 -3.25 -38.91 -6.01
C LYS A 54 -2.58 -38.13 -4.89
N ASP A 55 -1.26 -38.27 -4.80
CA ASP A 55 -0.42 -37.55 -3.82
C ASP A 55 -0.55 -36.03 -3.87
N ASN A 56 -1.09 -35.49 -4.95
CA ASN A 56 -1.34 -34.08 -5.12
C ASN A 56 -2.84 -33.74 -5.15
N GLU A 57 -3.72 -34.51 -4.51
CA GLU A 57 -5.18 -34.26 -4.54
C GLU A 57 -5.78 -34.15 -3.13
N ILE A 58 -6.69 -33.19 -2.96
CA ILE A 58 -7.59 -33.06 -1.81
C ILE A 58 -9.02 -33.03 -2.36
N LEU A 59 -9.96 -33.70 -1.70
CA LEU A 59 -11.38 -33.50 -1.94
C LEU A 59 -11.98 -32.60 -0.86
N LEU A 60 -12.74 -31.58 -1.26
CA LEU A 60 -13.41 -30.65 -0.35
C LEU A 60 -14.91 -30.64 -0.61
N ALA A 61 -15.72 -30.82 0.42
CA ALA A 61 -17.17 -30.71 0.27
C ALA A 61 -17.60 -29.32 -0.23
N GLU A 62 -18.55 -29.26 -1.15
CA GLU A 62 -19.11 -27.99 -1.62
C GLU A 62 -19.74 -27.17 -0.48
N SER A 63 -20.36 -27.85 0.49
CA SER A 63 -20.87 -27.24 1.71
C SER A 63 -19.80 -26.50 2.54
N LEU A 64 -18.53 -26.95 2.51
CA LEU A 64 -17.42 -26.25 3.14
C LEU A 64 -17.05 -24.97 2.38
N VAL A 65 -17.00 -25.04 1.06
CA VAL A 65 -16.74 -23.89 0.19
C VAL A 65 -17.77 -22.80 0.46
N ASP A 66 -19.05 -23.16 0.54
CA ASP A 66 -20.14 -22.21 0.78
C ASP A 66 -20.10 -21.61 2.20
N LYS A 67 -19.88 -22.45 3.23
CA LYS A 67 -19.80 -22.01 4.63
C LYS A 67 -18.63 -21.04 4.88
N LEU A 68 -17.48 -21.33 4.27
CA LEU A 68 -16.27 -20.50 4.36
C LEU A 68 -16.28 -19.34 3.36
N LYS A 69 -17.12 -19.40 2.32
CA LYS A 69 -17.07 -18.54 1.13
C LYS A 69 -15.69 -18.53 0.50
N LEU A 70 -15.17 -19.73 0.20
CA LEU A 70 -13.82 -19.93 -0.34
C LEU A 70 -13.79 -19.73 -1.87
N PRO A 71 -12.96 -18.82 -2.41
CA PRO A 71 -12.78 -18.69 -3.87
C PRO A 71 -12.13 -19.93 -4.53
N VAL A 72 -12.87 -20.63 -5.38
CA VAL A 72 -12.42 -21.89 -6.01
C VAL A 72 -11.55 -21.69 -7.25
N GLU A 73 -11.26 -20.44 -7.59
CA GLU A 73 -10.40 -20.05 -8.69
C GLU A 73 -8.96 -19.75 -8.22
N CYS A 74 -8.75 -19.63 -6.91
CA CYS A 74 -7.47 -19.26 -6.31
C CYS A 74 -6.58 -20.48 -6.00
N ARG A 75 -5.29 -20.17 -5.81
CA ARG A 75 -4.34 -21.07 -5.14
C ARG A 75 -4.30 -20.77 -3.65
N TYR A 76 -3.94 -21.78 -2.86
CA TYR A 76 -3.87 -21.74 -1.41
C TYR A 76 -2.61 -22.41 -0.90
N ASN A 77 -2.05 -21.87 0.16
CA ASN A 77 -1.24 -22.62 1.11
C ASN A 77 -2.13 -23.11 2.27
N ILE A 78 -1.79 -24.27 2.83
CA ILE A 78 -2.44 -24.80 4.04
C ILE A 78 -1.45 -24.72 5.19
N LEU A 79 -1.85 -24.03 6.25
CA LEU A 79 -1.14 -23.95 7.52
C LEU A 79 -1.89 -24.75 8.58
N VAL A 80 -1.19 -25.61 9.32
CA VAL A 80 -1.74 -26.29 10.49
C VAL A 80 -1.26 -25.55 11.73
N LYS A 81 -2.20 -25.01 12.53
CA LYS A 81 -1.88 -24.28 13.76
C LYS A 81 -2.95 -24.52 14.80
N ASN A 82 -2.55 -24.86 16.03
CA ASN A 82 -3.48 -25.10 17.16
C ASN A 82 -4.61 -26.10 16.82
N ASN A 83 -4.28 -27.19 16.11
CA ASN A 83 -5.26 -28.18 15.61
C ASN A 83 -6.35 -27.58 14.71
N GLU A 84 -6.03 -26.54 13.96
CA GLU A 84 -6.87 -25.94 12.91
C GLU A 84 -6.11 -25.97 11.57
N LEU A 85 -6.84 -26.28 10.49
CA LEU A 85 -6.38 -26.14 9.12
C LEU A 85 -6.75 -24.74 8.60
N ILE A 86 -5.76 -23.97 8.20
CA ILE A 86 -5.95 -22.59 7.73
C ILE A 86 -5.61 -22.53 6.25
N PHE A 87 -6.60 -22.15 5.44
CA PHE A 87 -6.45 -21.91 4.01
C PHE A 87 -6.13 -20.43 3.80
N GLY A 88 -5.02 -20.14 3.12
CA GLY A 88 -4.57 -18.78 2.91
C GLY A 88 -3.29 -18.68 2.08
N PRO A 89 -2.56 -17.56 2.14
CA PRO A 89 -2.93 -16.32 2.82
C PRO A 89 -4.21 -15.71 2.27
N PHE A 90 -4.99 -15.04 3.12
CA PHE A 90 -6.10 -14.19 2.69
C PHE A 90 -5.78 -12.73 3.05
N ILE A 91 -5.44 -11.94 2.03
CA ILE A 91 -4.93 -10.57 2.13
C ILE A 91 -6.00 -9.59 1.66
N GLY A 92 -6.34 -8.63 2.50
CA GLY A 92 -7.20 -7.50 2.16
C GLY A 92 -6.39 -6.28 1.73
N ILE A 93 -6.77 -5.62 0.64
CA ILE A 93 -6.29 -4.31 0.24
C ILE A 93 -7.41 -3.30 0.44
N PHE A 94 -7.29 -2.45 1.45
CA PHE A 94 -8.29 -1.42 1.74
C PHE A 94 -8.09 -0.17 0.88
N LEU A 95 -9.12 0.24 0.12
CA LEU A 95 -9.00 1.30 -0.90
C LEU A 95 -9.79 2.58 -0.64
N GLY A 96 -10.65 2.62 0.37
CA GLY A 96 -11.37 3.82 0.79
C GLY A 96 -12.81 3.54 1.21
N GLU A 97 -13.65 4.57 1.13
CA GLU A 97 -15.02 4.48 1.63
C GLU A 97 -15.98 3.84 0.63
N LYS A 98 -15.92 4.24 -0.65
CA LYS A 98 -16.93 3.87 -1.67
C LYS A 98 -16.42 2.88 -2.71
N GLU A 99 -17.28 1.96 -3.14
CA GLU A 99 -16.98 0.92 -4.14
C GLU A 99 -16.45 1.52 -5.46
N THR A 100 -16.98 2.66 -5.89
CA THR A 100 -16.54 3.37 -7.10
C THR A 100 -15.03 3.69 -7.10
N VAL A 101 -14.41 3.84 -5.92
CA VAL A 101 -12.97 4.03 -5.78
C VAL A 101 -12.19 2.76 -6.13
N VAL A 102 -12.71 1.58 -5.76
CA VAL A 102 -12.08 0.29 -6.10
C VAL A 102 -12.05 0.12 -7.60
N LEU A 103 -13.21 0.23 -8.27
CA LEU A 103 -13.35 0.03 -9.71
C LEU A 103 -12.42 0.96 -10.53
N LYS A 104 -12.27 2.22 -10.10
CA LYS A 104 -11.32 3.17 -10.72
C LYS A 104 -9.86 2.77 -10.52
N LYS A 105 -9.56 2.03 -9.45
CA LYS A 105 -8.20 1.65 -9.05
C LYS A 105 -7.79 0.22 -9.38
N LEU A 106 -8.72 -0.69 -9.74
CA LEU A 106 -8.45 -2.11 -10.00
C LEU A 106 -7.27 -2.35 -10.96
N ARG A 107 -7.19 -1.57 -12.06
CA ARG A 107 -6.07 -1.67 -13.00
C ARG A 107 -4.71 -1.44 -12.34
N PHE A 108 -4.62 -0.51 -11.39
CA PHE A 108 -3.38 -0.24 -10.67
C PHE A 108 -3.06 -1.37 -9.69
N LEU A 109 -4.06 -2.10 -9.18
CA LEU A 109 -3.82 -3.24 -8.30
C LEU A 109 -3.09 -4.40 -8.99
N ASN A 110 -3.14 -4.46 -10.32
CA ASN A 110 -2.42 -5.47 -11.09
C ASN A 110 -0.90 -5.47 -10.85
N SER A 111 -0.34 -4.33 -10.43
CA SER A 111 1.07 -4.24 -10.05
C SER A 111 1.40 -5.01 -8.75
N TYR A 112 0.43 -5.21 -7.86
CA TYR A 112 0.60 -5.97 -6.61
C TYR A 112 0.51 -7.48 -6.81
N ILE A 113 -0.17 -7.93 -7.87
CA ILE A 113 -0.40 -9.36 -8.16
C ILE A 113 0.44 -9.88 -9.33
N LEU A 114 1.40 -9.09 -9.82
CA LEU A 114 2.24 -9.47 -10.97
C LEU A 114 2.98 -10.80 -10.74
N ARG A 115 3.41 -11.04 -9.50
CA ARG A 115 4.06 -12.28 -9.04
C ARG A 115 3.12 -13.10 -8.15
N TYR A 116 1.86 -13.28 -8.58
CA TYR A 116 0.84 -14.00 -7.82
C TYR A 116 1.28 -15.39 -7.34
N GLN A 117 2.12 -16.09 -8.12
CA GLN A 117 2.66 -17.41 -7.77
C GLN A 117 3.55 -17.41 -6.51
N GLU A 118 4.11 -16.26 -6.11
CA GLU A 118 4.83 -16.13 -4.83
C GLU A 118 3.87 -15.86 -3.65
N ILE A 119 2.68 -15.34 -3.96
CA ILE A 119 1.63 -15.02 -2.99
C ILE A 119 0.80 -16.27 -2.65
N ASN A 120 0.34 -17.04 -3.64
CA ASN A 120 -0.45 -18.28 -3.50
C ASN A 120 -1.58 -18.22 -2.47
N GLY A 121 -2.56 -17.35 -2.70
CA GLY A 121 -3.68 -17.12 -1.79
C GLY A 121 -4.75 -16.22 -2.40
N VAL A 122 -5.61 -15.66 -1.55
CA VAL A 122 -6.63 -14.68 -1.98
C VAL A 122 -6.12 -13.27 -1.72
N VAL A 123 -6.07 -12.44 -2.77
CA VAL A 123 -5.83 -10.99 -2.67
C VAL A 123 -7.13 -10.28 -3.00
N PHE A 124 -7.65 -9.50 -2.05
CA PHE A 124 -9.01 -8.96 -2.10
C PHE A 124 -9.05 -7.47 -1.82
N ALA A 125 -9.55 -6.70 -2.77
CA ALA A 125 -9.68 -5.26 -2.68
C ALA A 125 -11.08 -4.87 -2.20
N PHE A 126 -11.17 -4.05 -1.16
CA PHE A 126 -12.46 -3.70 -0.54
C PHE A 126 -12.51 -2.26 0.01
N THR A 127 -13.72 -1.85 0.38
CA THR A 127 -14.06 -0.52 0.92
C THR A 127 -14.97 -0.61 2.14
N LEU A 128 -15.29 0.53 2.76
CA LEU A 128 -16.15 0.58 3.95
C LEU A 128 -17.66 0.43 3.64
N GLU A 129 -18.11 0.83 2.44
CA GLU A 129 -19.53 0.90 2.06
C GLU A 129 -20.32 -0.41 2.26
N ASN A 130 -19.70 -1.56 2.01
CA ASN A 130 -20.37 -2.87 2.02
C ASN A 130 -19.76 -3.85 3.05
N ILE A 131 -19.47 -3.33 4.25
CA ILE A 131 -19.00 -4.14 5.37
C ILE A 131 -20.17 -4.53 6.27
N ASN A 132 -20.36 -5.83 6.46
CA ASN A 132 -21.24 -6.39 7.49
C ASN A 132 -20.38 -6.83 8.69
N LYS A 133 -20.38 -5.99 9.74
CA LYS A 133 -19.65 -6.24 10.99
C LYS A 133 -20.19 -7.44 11.78
N ALA A 134 -21.49 -7.76 11.67
CA ALA A 134 -22.13 -8.83 12.43
C ALA A 134 -21.71 -10.21 11.92
N ASP A 135 -21.71 -10.39 10.61
CA ASP A 135 -21.35 -11.67 9.97
C ASP A 135 -19.86 -11.77 9.61
N LEU A 136 -19.10 -10.69 9.87
CA LEU A 136 -17.70 -10.51 9.45
C LEU A 136 -17.54 -10.75 7.94
N LEU A 137 -18.46 -10.21 7.15
CA LEU A 137 -18.45 -10.30 5.69
C LEU A 137 -18.20 -8.93 5.07
N VAL A 138 -17.54 -8.93 3.94
CA VAL A 138 -17.26 -7.72 3.17
C VAL A 138 -17.39 -8.01 1.68
N GLU A 139 -18.10 -7.13 0.99
CA GLU A 139 -18.16 -7.15 -0.46
C GLU A 139 -16.96 -6.40 -1.06
N GLY A 140 -16.39 -6.94 -2.12
CA GLY A 140 -15.22 -6.38 -2.77
C GLY A 140 -14.83 -7.21 -3.98
N TYR A 141 -13.56 -7.12 -4.37
CA TYR A 141 -13.05 -7.74 -5.59
C TYR A 141 -11.81 -8.58 -5.29
N TYR A 142 -11.83 -9.88 -5.55
CA TYR A 142 -10.64 -10.73 -5.43
C TYR A 142 -9.97 -10.91 -6.80
N TYR A 143 -8.65 -11.11 -6.82
CA TYR A 143 -7.95 -11.42 -8.05
C TYR A 143 -8.16 -12.91 -8.41
N ASN A 144 -8.81 -13.17 -9.55
CA ASN A 144 -8.91 -14.50 -10.14
C ASN A 144 -7.68 -14.76 -11.03
N PRO A 145 -6.77 -15.69 -10.64
CA PRO A 145 -5.56 -15.96 -11.40
C PRO A 145 -5.80 -16.75 -12.70
N LYS A 146 -6.92 -17.48 -12.84
CA LYS A 146 -7.28 -18.22 -14.06
C LYS A 146 -7.67 -17.26 -15.17
N LEU A 147 -8.46 -16.24 -14.83
CA LEU A 147 -8.93 -15.23 -15.78
C LEU A 147 -8.05 -14.00 -15.88
N ASP A 148 -7.09 -13.79 -14.97
CA ASP A 148 -6.31 -12.55 -14.85
C ASP A 148 -7.24 -11.32 -14.73
N THR A 149 -8.31 -11.44 -13.94
CA THR A 149 -9.32 -10.40 -13.71
C THR A 149 -9.68 -10.27 -12.24
N TRP A 150 -10.22 -9.11 -11.85
CA TRP A 150 -10.75 -8.91 -10.49
C TRP A 150 -12.24 -9.21 -10.43
N GLU A 151 -12.62 -10.20 -9.65
CA GLU A 151 -14.00 -10.68 -9.54
C GLU A 151 -14.69 -10.21 -8.29
N LYS A 152 -15.91 -9.69 -8.47
CA LYS A 152 -16.72 -9.25 -7.35
C LYS A 152 -17.18 -10.45 -6.52
N ALA A 153 -16.99 -10.39 -5.20
CA ALA A 153 -17.46 -11.41 -4.28
C ALA A 153 -17.74 -10.81 -2.89
N THR A 154 -18.62 -11.48 -2.14
CA THR A 154 -18.79 -11.27 -0.70
C THR A 154 -17.96 -12.32 0.03
N LEU A 155 -16.85 -11.90 0.64
CA LEU A 155 -15.90 -12.78 1.31
C LEU A 155 -15.88 -12.48 2.81
N PRO A 156 -15.39 -13.41 3.66
CA PRO A 156 -15.18 -13.10 5.06
C PRO A 156 -14.10 -12.03 5.22
N PHE A 157 -14.00 -11.47 6.41
CA PHE A 157 -12.93 -10.55 6.74
C PHE A 157 -11.57 -11.20 6.45
N PRO A 158 -10.67 -10.52 5.71
CA PRO A 158 -9.35 -11.05 5.35
C PRO A 158 -8.53 -11.36 6.60
N ALA A 159 -7.50 -12.19 6.50
CA ALA A 159 -6.65 -12.50 7.65
C ALA A 159 -5.72 -11.34 8.04
N ALA A 160 -5.29 -10.52 7.09
CA ALA A 160 -4.51 -9.30 7.30
C ALA A 160 -4.91 -8.22 6.29
N ILE A 161 -4.69 -6.95 6.63
CA ILE A 161 -5.06 -5.81 5.78
C ILE A 161 -3.83 -4.96 5.44
N TYR A 162 -3.63 -4.74 4.14
CA TYR A 162 -2.83 -3.66 3.60
C TYR A 162 -3.68 -2.42 3.36
N LYS A 163 -3.42 -1.37 4.12
CA LYS A 163 -4.16 -0.10 4.05
C LYS A 163 -3.58 0.82 2.97
N ARG A 164 -4.33 1.07 1.89
CA ARG A 164 -4.00 2.03 0.81
C ARG A 164 -4.87 3.29 0.81
N SER A 165 -5.72 3.47 1.82
CA SER A 165 -6.56 4.66 2.00
C SER A 165 -6.78 4.98 3.47
N THR A 166 -7.34 6.15 3.75
CA THR A 166 -7.44 6.67 5.12
C THR A 166 -8.70 6.10 5.74
N PHE A 167 -8.57 5.58 6.97
CA PHE A 167 -9.74 5.25 7.78
C PHE A 167 -10.29 6.53 8.42
N THR A 168 -11.62 6.61 8.51
CA THR A 168 -12.28 7.48 9.48
C THR A 168 -11.83 7.11 10.89
N LYS A 169 -12.08 7.97 11.87
CA LYS A 169 -11.69 7.71 13.27
C LYS A 169 -12.30 6.38 13.77
N GLU A 170 -13.61 6.20 13.61
CA GLU A 170 -14.33 5.00 14.02
C GLU A 170 -13.74 3.72 13.39
N TRP A 171 -13.53 3.71 12.07
CA TRP A 171 -12.98 2.54 11.37
C TRP A 171 -11.53 2.25 11.74
N ARG A 172 -10.75 3.28 12.09
CA ARG A 172 -9.38 3.11 12.58
C ARG A 172 -9.36 2.40 13.92
N GLU A 173 -10.25 2.80 14.84
CA GLU A 173 -10.37 2.19 16.17
C GLU A 173 -10.86 0.74 16.03
N TYR A 174 -11.94 0.53 15.27
CA TYR A 174 -12.50 -0.81 15.03
C TYR A 174 -11.47 -1.76 14.42
N PHE A 175 -10.85 -1.42 13.29
CA PHE A 175 -9.87 -2.30 12.66
C PHE A 175 -8.56 -2.39 13.44
N GLY A 176 -8.17 -1.32 14.16
CA GLY A 176 -7.00 -1.35 15.03
C GLY A 176 -7.13 -2.37 16.15
N ILE A 177 -8.30 -2.42 16.80
CA ILE A 177 -8.59 -3.41 17.85
C ILE A 177 -8.75 -4.80 17.24
N PHE A 178 -9.47 -4.93 16.12
CA PHE A 178 -9.78 -6.22 15.52
C PHE A 178 -8.56 -6.93 14.91
N TYR A 179 -7.72 -6.20 14.17
CA TYR A 179 -6.57 -6.77 13.47
C TYR A 179 -5.26 -6.69 14.25
N GLY A 180 -5.10 -5.71 15.15
CA GLY A 180 -3.85 -5.46 15.83
C GLY A 180 -2.66 -5.40 14.86
N ASN A 181 -1.64 -6.23 15.10
CA ASN A 181 -0.44 -6.31 14.27
C ASN A 181 -0.65 -6.83 12.84
N LYS A 182 -1.84 -7.36 12.50
CA LYS A 182 -2.19 -7.79 11.14
C LYS A 182 -2.66 -6.65 10.23
N LEU A 183 -2.57 -5.42 10.72
CA LEU A 183 -2.81 -4.18 10.00
C LEU A 183 -1.70 -3.20 10.36
N PHE A 184 -0.99 -2.69 9.35
CA PHE A 184 0.10 -1.73 9.54
C PHE A 184 -0.20 -0.36 8.96
N ASN A 185 0.52 0.67 9.42
CA ASN A 185 0.39 2.07 9.02
C ASN A 185 -1.04 2.65 9.22
N TYR A 186 -1.83 2.05 10.11
CA TYR A 186 -3.18 2.54 10.40
C TYR A 186 -3.18 3.70 11.39
N ASN A 187 -2.29 3.65 12.39
CA ASN A 187 -1.97 4.71 13.34
C ASN A 187 -0.79 5.53 12.84
N THR A 188 -1.10 6.67 12.21
CA THR A 188 -0.07 7.57 11.70
C THR A 188 0.21 8.65 12.72
N PHE A 189 1.46 9.07 12.83
CA PHE A 189 1.87 10.21 13.66
C PHE A 189 1.80 11.53 12.87
N ASP A 190 1.71 12.64 13.59
CA ASP A 190 2.00 13.97 13.08
C ASP A 190 3.45 14.36 13.39
N LYS A 191 3.86 15.59 13.03
CA LYS A 191 5.25 16.03 13.20
C LYS A 191 5.69 16.09 14.66
N TRP A 192 4.80 16.52 15.55
CA TRP A 192 5.13 16.62 16.97
C TRP A 192 5.20 15.22 17.60
N ASN A 193 4.21 14.37 17.33
CA ASN A 193 4.21 13.01 17.84
C ASN A 193 5.40 12.18 17.33
N MET A 194 5.86 12.43 16.10
CA MET A 194 7.10 11.85 15.57
C MET A 194 8.31 12.28 16.41
N TYR A 195 8.46 13.59 16.64
CA TYR A 195 9.57 14.14 17.42
C TYR A 195 9.55 13.61 18.86
N GLU A 196 8.39 13.59 19.52
CA GLU A 196 8.23 13.07 20.89
C GLU A 196 8.61 11.58 21.03
N ARG A 197 8.33 10.78 20.00
CA ARG A 197 8.70 9.36 19.96
C ARG A 197 10.20 9.19 19.79
N LEU A 198 10.80 9.98 18.90
CA LEU A 198 12.21 9.83 18.54
C LEU A 198 13.16 10.46 19.55
N GLN A 199 12.76 11.54 20.24
CA GLN A 199 13.62 12.17 21.26
C GLN A 199 13.94 11.26 22.45
N GLN A 200 13.23 10.14 22.59
CA GLN A 200 13.50 9.11 23.61
C GLN A 200 14.76 8.28 23.30
N PHE A 201 15.29 8.39 22.07
CA PHE A 201 16.46 7.65 21.60
C PHE A 201 17.60 8.64 21.31
N PRO A 202 18.70 8.62 22.09
CA PRO A 202 19.83 9.52 21.89
C PRO A 202 20.36 9.53 20.45
N GLU A 203 20.44 8.37 19.80
CA GLU A 203 20.94 8.24 18.43
C GLU A 203 20.01 8.88 17.38
N ALA A 204 18.73 9.07 17.69
CA ALA A 204 17.80 9.79 16.81
C ALA A 204 17.84 11.31 17.02
N LEU A 205 18.17 11.77 18.22
CA LEU A 205 18.31 13.21 18.52
C LEU A 205 19.38 13.86 17.64
N ASP A 206 20.47 13.14 17.36
CA ASP A 206 21.55 13.65 16.49
C ASP A 206 21.12 13.84 15.03
N LEU A 207 20.00 13.22 14.63
CA LEU A 207 19.43 13.33 13.29
C LEU A 207 18.29 14.35 13.21
N LEU A 208 17.80 14.89 14.34
CA LEU A 208 16.63 15.75 14.37
C LEU A 208 17.01 17.21 14.66
N PRO A 209 16.51 18.17 13.87
CA PRO A 209 16.58 19.57 14.26
C PRO A 209 15.83 19.80 15.57
N ARG A 210 16.34 20.73 16.39
CA ARG A 210 15.69 21.15 17.62
C ARG A 210 14.28 21.61 17.30
N THR A 211 13.30 20.99 17.96
CA THR A 211 11.89 21.24 17.72
C THR A 211 11.15 21.42 19.04
N VAL A 212 10.27 22.41 19.12
CA VAL A 212 9.39 22.69 20.26
C VAL A 212 7.96 22.95 19.78
N LEU A 213 6.96 22.82 20.65
CA LEU A 213 5.60 23.29 20.36
C LEU A 213 5.54 24.81 20.47
N TYR A 214 4.84 25.46 19.54
CA TYR A 214 4.43 26.85 19.72
C TYR A 214 3.36 26.92 20.82
N GLN A 215 3.62 27.70 21.87
CA GLN A 215 2.68 27.92 22.97
C GLN A 215 2.06 29.30 22.88
N ASP A 216 2.90 30.32 22.73
CA ASP A 216 2.54 31.73 22.68
C ASP A 216 3.67 32.55 22.02
N SER A 217 3.47 33.87 21.97
CA SER A 217 4.45 34.80 21.41
C SER A 217 5.76 34.87 22.19
N GLU A 218 5.75 34.70 23.51
CA GLU A 218 6.97 34.80 24.32
C GLU A 218 7.89 33.61 23.98
N ASN A 219 7.31 32.41 23.94
CA ASN A 219 8.02 31.21 23.52
C ASN A 219 8.58 31.30 22.09
N LEU A 220 7.88 32.00 21.19
CA LEU A 220 8.37 32.27 19.84
C LEU A 220 9.59 33.21 19.84
N VAL A 221 9.56 34.29 20.61
CA VAL A 221 10.70 35.21 20.74
C VAL A 221 11.92 34.50 21.31
N ASP A 222 11.75 33.75 22.39
CA ASP A 222 12.85 33.03 23.04
C ASP A 222 13.54 32.07 22.06
N PHE A 223 12.73 31.26 21.36
CA PHE A 223 13.24 30.31 20.39
C PHE A 223 13.88 30.99 19.17
N LEU A 224 13.32 32.11 18.71
CA LEU A 224 13.90 32.90 17.62
C LEU A 224 15.21 33.57 18.04
N ASN A 225 15.33 34.05 19.29
CA ASN A 225 16.54 34.66 19.82
C ASN A 225 17.67 33.64 19.99
N GLU A 226 17.33 32.41 20.37
CA GLU A 226 18.31 31.32 20.49
C GLU A 226 18.87 30.90 19.13
N TRP A 227 18.02 30.80 18.09
CA TRP A 227 18.40 30.18 16.81
C TRP A 227 18.60 31.16 15.64
N GLY A 228 18.08 32.39 15.75
CA GLY A 228 18.12 33.43 14.71
C GLY A 228 17.25 33.16 13.48
N ASN A 229 17.09 31.89 13.07
CA ASN A 229 16.32 31.49 11.90
C ASN A 229 15.55 30.19 12.19
N ILE A 230 14.22 30.26 12.10
CA ILE A 230 13.34 29.16 12.46
C ILE A 230 12.26 28.90 11.42
N TYR A 231 11.78 27.67 11.38
CA TYR A 231 10.55 27.29 10.69
C TYR A 231 9.43 27.03 11.68
N ILE A 232 8.25 27.56 11.37
CA ILE A 232 7.01 27.32 12.11
C ILE A 232 6.10 26.51 11.20
N LYS A 233 5.77 25.28 11.64
CA LYS A 233 5.10 24.27 10.80
C LYS A 233 3.84 23.76 11.50
N PRO A 234 2.68 23.70 10.84
CA PRO A 234 1.49 23.09 11.43
C PRO A 234 1.72 21.58 11.61
N ILE A 235 1.34 21.03 12.77
CA ILE A 235 1.61 19.62 13.11
C ILE A 235 1.02 18.67 12.06
N ASN A 236 -0.18 18.97 11.58
CA ASN A 236 -0.93 18.21 10.58
C ASN A 236 -0.77 18.72 9.13
N GLY A 237 0.08 19.73 8.92
CA GLY A 237 0.32 20.33 7.60
C GLY A 237 0.89 19.35 6.58
N LYS A 238 0.57 19.58 5.30
CA LYS A 238 1.06 18.77 4.15
C LYS A 238 1.51 19.69 3.02
N LYS A 239 2.34 19.15 2.12
CA LYS A 239 2.80 19.81 0.88
C LYS A 239 3.54 21.15 1.11
N GLY A 240 4.02 21.41 2.31
CA GLY A 240 4.66 22.68 2.66
C GLY A 240 3.70 23.86 2.85
N LEU A 241 2.38 23.63 2.87
CA LEU A 241 1.40 24.70 3.09
C LEU A 241 1.33 25.12 4.55
N GLY A 242 1.25 26.44 4.79
CA GLY A 242 1.17 27.02 6.12
C GLY A 242 2.49 26.99 6.89
N ILE A 243 3.61 26.79 6.21
CA ILE A 243 4.95 26.88 6.82
C ILE A 243 5.42 28.33 6.74
N PHE A 244 5.85 28.87 7.88
CA PHE A 244 6.52 30.16 7.95
C PHE A 244 8.00 29.93 8.23
N ASN A 245 8.86 30.66 7.53
CA ASN A 245 10.26 30.83 7.91
C ASN A 245 10.39 32.22 8.52
N VAL A 246 10.90 32.31 9.75
CA VAL A 246 11.09 33.56 10.48
C VAL A 246 12.58 33.73 10.72
N LEU A 247 13.14 34.78 10.15
CA LEU A 247 14.54 35.14 10.23
C LEU A 247 14.68 36.45 11.01
N LYS A 248 15.53 36.45 12.02
CA LYS A 248 16.01 37.63 12.73
C LYS A 248 17.32 38.07 12.10
N GLU A 249 17.34 39.29 11.58
CA GLU A 249 18.53 39.99 11.11
C GLU A 249 18.85 41.13 12.09
N ASP A 250 20.05 41.73 11.98
CA ASP A 250 20.55 42.70 12.98
C ASP A 250 19.59 43.86 13.28
N ASN A 251 18.79 44.30 12.30
CA ASN A 251 17.89 45.45 12.43
C ASN A 251 16.45 45.19 11.97
N LYS A 252 16.09 43.94 11.65
CA LYS A 252 14.74 43.62 11.17
C LYS A 252 14.41 42.15 11.33
N TYR A 253 13.13 41.84 11.21
CA TYR A 253 12.62 40.48 11.12
C TYR A 253 12.03 40.25 9.74
N CYS A 254 12.28 39.07 9.18
CA CYS A 254 11.78 38.67 7.88
C CYS A 254 10.95 37.39 8.02
N VAL A 255 9.68 37.44 7.58
CA VAL A 255 8.81 36.28 7.53
C VAL A 255 8.57 35.89 6.08
N LYS A 256 8.97 34.68 5.72
CA LYS A 256 8.73 34.09 4.40
C LYS A 256 7.72 32.97 4.51
N THR A 257 6.75 32.92 3.63
CA THR A 257 5.84 31.78 3.50
C THR A 257 5.54 31.51 2.04
N ARG A 258 4.88 30.38 1.78
CA ARG A 258 4.35 30.05 0.48
C ARG A 258 2.84 30.12 0.51
N GLU A 259 2.26 31.05 -0.25
CA GLU A 259 0.83 31.15 -0.47
C GLU A 259 0.50 30.69 -1.90
N LYS A 260 -0.27 29.59 -2.02
CA LYS A 260 -0.57 28.93 -3.30
C LYS A 260 0.72 28.61 -4.08
N GLU A 261 0.96 29.30 -5.19
CA GLU A 261 2.10 29.08 -6.08
C GLU A 261 3.21 30.14 -5.92
N ALA A 262 3.00 31.17 -5.10
CA ALA A 262 3.95 32.27 -4.91
C ALA A 262 4.63 32.23 -3.52
N ASN A 263 5.88 32.66 -3.49
CA ASN A 263 6.55 32.99 -2.24
C ASN A 263 6.15 34.40 -1.83
N VAL A 264 5.76 34.56 -0.56
CA VAL A 264 5.41 35.86 0.02
C VAL A 264 6.39 36.15 1.15
N GLN A 265 6.80 37.41 1.24
CA GLN A 265 7.71 37.91 2.25
C GLN A 265 7.13 39.15 2.91
N TRP A 266 7.27 39.24 4.23
CA TRP A 266 6.99 40.43 5.03
C TRP A 266 8.22 40.75 5.87
N ASP A 267 8.61 42.02 5.87
CA ASP A 267 9.69 42.53 6.72
C ASP A 267 9.07 43.40 7.82
N PHE A 268 9.59 43.29 9.04
CA PHE A 268 9.15 44.03 10.23
C PHE A 268 10.34 44.72 10.87
N LEU A 269 10.17 45.96 11.31
CA LEU A 269 11.28 46.77 11.86
C LEU A 269 11.52 46.50 13.35
N ASN A 270 10.52 45.96 14.04
CA ASN A 270 10.59 45.67 15.46
C ASN A 270 9.84 44.37 15.80
N GLU A 271 10.09 43.89 17.01
CA GLU A 271 9.55 42.63 17.52
C GLU A 271 8.02 42.69 17.69
N ASP A 272 7.48 43.82 18.16
CA ASP A 272 6.03 43.97 18.39
C ASP A 272 5.22 43.83 17.10
N GLU A 273 5.70 44.42 16.00
CA GLU A 273 5.10 44.28 14.66
C GLU A 273 5.12 42.81 14.19
N LEU A 274 6.26 42.14 14.33
CA LEU A 274 6.39 40.71 14.01
C LEU A 274 5.39 39.89 14.82
N LEU A 275 5.34 40.09 16.14
CA LEU A 275 4.49 39.31 17.03
C LEU A 275 3.01 39.53 16.72
N THR A 276 2.61 40.78 16.45
CA THR A 276 1.23 41.10 16.06
C THR A 276 0.84 40.34 14.78
N PHE A 277 1.73 40.32 13.80
CA PHE A 277 1.52 39.55 12.58
C PHE A 277 1.45 38.04 12.86
N MET A 278 2.41 37.47 13.59
CA MET A 278 2.47 36.03 13.86
C MET A 278 1.28 35.54 14.67
N ARG A 279 0.80 36.29 15.68
CA ARG A 279 -0.43 35.94 16.41
C ARG A 279 -1.64 35.88 15.47
N SER A 280 -1.77 36.85 14.56
CA SER A 280 -2.85 36.86 13.56
C SER A 280 -2.84 35.64 12.62
N LYS A 281 -1.68 35.00 12.44
CA LYS A 281 -1.52 33.81 11.60
C LYS A 281 -1.63 32.49 12.37
N LEU A 282 -1.00 32.41 13.54
CA LEU A 282 -0.83 31.17 14.30
C LEU A 282 -1.97 30.91 15.30
N GLU A 283 -2.52 31.95 15.92
CA GLU A 283 -3.52 31.82 16.99
C GLU A 283 -4.95 31.79 16.45
N THR A 284 -5.09 31.71 15.13
CA THR A 284 -6.40 31.57 14.48
C THR A 284 -6.72 30.10 14.20
N LYS A 285 -7.98 29.71 14.43
CA LYS A 285 -8.56 28.43 13.97
C LYS A 285 -8.09 27.14 14.67
N GLY A 286 -7.57 27.20 15.89
CA GLY A 286 -7.30 26.00 16.70
C GLY A 286 -6.27 25.05 16.08
N ILE A 287 -5.33 25.57 15.30
CA ILE A 287 -4.25 24.80 14.68
C ILE A 287 -3.03 24.83 15.59
N THR A 288 -2.48 23.66 15.91
CA THR A 288 -1.22 23.56 16.65
C THR A 288 -0.02 23.62 15.70
N TYR A 289 1.02 24.34 16.11
CA TYR A 289 2.26 24.50 15.37
C TYR A 289 3.46 23.98 16.17
N ILE A 290 4.48 23.54 15.46
CA ILE A 290 5.84 23.35 15.99
C ILE A 290 6.74 24.48 15.49
N MET A 291 7.73 24.84 16.28
CA MET A 291 8.86 25.67 15.89
C MET A 291 10.11 24.81 15.83
N GLN A 292 10.90 24.98 14.77
CA GLN A 292 12.05 24.14 14.48
C GLN A 292 13.19 25.01 13.98
N ASN A 293 14.41 24.83 14.47
CA ASN A 293 15.55 25.59 13.95
C ASN A 293 15.78 25.26 12.47
N THR A 294 16.21 26.26 11.70
CA THR A 294 16.55 26.06 10.29
C THR A 294 17.86 25.28 10.18
N ILE A 295 17.90 24.31 9.26
CA ILE A 295 19.13 23.60 8.87
C ILE A 295 19.59 24.18 7.54
N ASP A 296 20.87 24.54 7.44
CA ASP A 296 21.44 25.00 6.18
C ASP A 296 21.72 23.82 5.24
N ILE A 297 20.78 23.60 4.33
CA ILE A 297 20.80 22.50 3.35
C ILE A 297 20.99 23.03 1.92
N HIS A 298 21.38 24.30 1.76
CA HIS A 298 21.65 24.89 0.46
C HIS A 298 23.05 24.49 0.00
N ILE A 299 23.10 23.70 -1.06
CA ILE A 299 24.37 23.36 -1.74
C ILE A 299 24.30 23.92 -3.14
N ASN A 300 25.22 24.82 -3.47
CA ASN A 300 25.24 25.52 -4.77
C ASN A 300 23.88 26.15 -5.12
N GLN A 301 23.25 26.85 -4.16
CA GLN A 301 21.94 27.52 -4.29
C GLN A 301 20.73 26.59 -4.54
N LYS A 302 20.91 25.27 -4.39
CA LYS A 302 19.84 24.28 -4.53
C LYS A 302 19.47 23.69 -3.18
N VAL A 303 18.18 23.49 -2.96
CA VAL A 303 17.67 22.70 -1.83
C VAL A 303 17.56 21.25 -2.30
N LEU A 304 18.26 20.37 -1.58
CA LEU A 304 18.38 18.96 -1.91
C LEU A 304 17.84 18.12 -0.77
N ASP A 305 17.09 17.08 -1.09
CA ASP A 305 16.77 16.04 -0.13
C ASP A 305 16.96 14.64 -0.72
N PHE A 306 17.29 13.70 0.16
CA PHE A 306 17.49 12.29 -0.14
C PHE A 306 16.30 11.50 0.37
N ARG A 307 15.51 10.97 -0.57
CA ARG A 307 14.34 10.15 -0.32
C ARG A 307 14.77 8.71 -0.10
N VAL A 308 14.55 8.18 1.10
CA VAL A 308 14.81 6.78 1.45
C VAL A 308 13.48 6.09 1.74
N GLY A 309 13.08 5.16 0.88
CA GLY A 309 11.92 4.30 1.10
C GLY A 309 12.32 3.07 1.91
N MET A 310 11.62 2.82 3.01
CA MET A 310 11.82 1.66 3.88
C MET A 310 10.52 0.86 3.94
N ASP A 311 10.56 -0.40 3.55
CA ASP A 311 9.44 -1.33 3.70
C ASP A 311 9.89 -2.53 4.53
N LYS A 312 8.95 -3.18 5.22
CA LYS A 312 9.20 -4.51 5.76
C LYS A 312 9.18 -5.54 4.64
N ASP A 313 10.13 -6.46 4.69
CA ASP A 313 10.24 -7.57 3.76
C ASP A 313 9.26 -8.70 4.11
N LYS A 314 9.36 -9.82 3.38
CA LYS A 314 8.57 -11.04 3.61
C LYS A 314 8.88 -11.77 4.93
N HIS A 315 9.84 -11.28 5.70
CA HIS A 315 10.25 -11.79 7.01
C HIS A 315 10.00 -10.76 8.13
N GLY A 316 9.36 -9.63 7.81
CA GLY A 316 9.07 -8.56 8.76
C GLY A 316 10.27 -7.66 9.09
N ASN A 317 11.38 -7.77 8.37
CA ASN A 317 12.58 -6.96 8.58
C ASN A 317 12.56 -5.70 7.71
N TRP A 318 13.03 -4.58 8.24
CA TRP A 318 13.18 -3.33 7.48
C TRP A 318 14.26 -3.46 6.40
N GLN A 319 13.88 -3.16 5.16
CA GLN A 319 14.75 -3.09 4.00
C GLN A 319 14.57 -1.77 3.25
N ASN A 320 15.65 -1.30 2.62
CA ASN A 320 15.56 -0.19 1.69
C ASN A 320 15.00 -0.68 0.36
N ILE A 321 13.96 0.01 -0.11
CA ILE A 321 13.30 -0.26 -1.39
C ILE A 321 13.54 0.83 -2.44
N MET A 322 14.03 1.99 -2.01
CA MET A 322 14.23 3.15 -2.88
C MET A 322 15.20 4.11 -2.22
N LEU A 323 16.17 4.59 -2.99
CA LEU A 323 17.10 5.63 -2.58
C LEU A 323 17.28 6.60 -3.76
N VAL A 324 16.69 7.79 -3.67
CA VAL A 324 16.72 8.78 -4.76
C VAL A 324 16.93 10.19 -4.22
N SER A 325 17.55 11.06 -5.00
CA SER A 325 17.65 12.49 -4.66
C SER A 325 16.52 13.28 -5.33
N ARG A 326 15.99 14.27 -4.61
CA ARG A 326 15.07 15.28 -5.13
C ARG A 326 15.76 16.62 -5.12
N ILE A 327 15.85 17.25 -6.29
CA ILE A 327 16.49 18.55 -6.47
C ILE A 327 15.41 19.58 -6.71
N SER A 328 15.36 20.65 -5.93
CA SER A 328 14.45 21.77 -6.21
C SER A 328 14.89 22.55 -7.45
N GLY A 329 13.95 23.21 -8.13
CA GLY A 329 14.31 24.30 -9.06
C GLY A 329 15.06 25.43 -8.35
N GLU A 330 15.73 26.30 -9.12
CA GLU A 330 16.45 27.47 -8.61
C GLU A 330 15.53 28.35 -7.73
N ASN A 331 16.06 28.85 -6.61
CA ASN A 331 15.36 29.75 -5.66
C ASN A 331 14.12 29.19 -4.94
N SER A 332 13.96 27.86 -4.81
CA SER A 332 12.84 27.27 -4.07
C SER A 332 13.13 27.11 -2.58
N ILE A 333 12.25 27.62 -1.71
CA ILE A 333 12.34 27.50 -0.24
C ILE A 333 12.07 26.06 0.24
N VAL A 334 11.43 25.23 -0.61
CA VAL A 334 11.09 23.84 -0.29
C VAL A 334 11.38 22.91 -1.46
N SER A 335 11.90 21.72 -1.19
CA SER A 335 12.17 20.69 -2.20
C SER A 335 10.91 19.98 -2.73
N ASN A 336 9.71 20.46 -2.38
CA ASN A 336 8.46 19.83 -2.76
C ASN A 336 8.18 19.93 -4.28
N ARG A 337 8.55 18.85 -4.95
CA ARG A 337 8.55 18.64 -6.39
C ARG A 337 7.26 18.95 -7.14
N ALA A 338 6.08 18.70 -6.54
CA ALA A 338 4.81 18.93 -7.23
C ALA A 338 4.62 20.40 -7.65
N ILE A 339 5.45 21.30 -7.11
CA ILE A 339 5.28 22.74 -7.22
C ILE A 339 6.60 23.47 -7.53
N SER A 340 7.72 22.78 -7.78
CA SER A 340 9.05 23.40 -8.02
C SER A 340 9.76 22.91 -9.28
N GLY A 341 9.13 22.05 -10.10
CA GLY A 341 9.76 21.49 -11.29
C GLY A 341 10.91 20.51 -11.00
N GLY A 342 11.03 20.04 -9.76
CA GLY A 342 12.21 19.32 -9.29
C GLY A 342 12.53 18.01 -10.02
N GLU A 343 13.83 17.80 -10.24
CA GLU A 343 14.42 16.64 -10.91
C GLU A 343 14.64 15.49 -9.91
N ILE A 344 14.54 14.25 -10.41
CA ILE A 344 14.93 13.05 -9.65
C ILE A 344 16.22 12.54 -10.24
N GLN A 345 17.25 12.43 -9.42
CA GLN A 345 18.56 11.91 -9.81
C GLN A 345 19.00 10.78 -8.87
N ARG A 346 20.00 10.01 -9.29
CA ARG A 346 20.63 9.01 -8.41
C ARG A 346 21.39 9.75 -7.31
N VAL A 347 21.39 9.15 -6.12
CA VAL A 347 22.09 9.72 -4.96
C VAL A 347 23.58 9.86 -5.23
N SER A 348 24.20 8.83 -5.83
CA SER A 348 25.58 8.86 -6.32
C SER A 348 25.91 10.09 -7.17
N ASP A 349 25.04 10.42 -8.13
CA ASP A 349 25.26 11.51 -9.09
C ASP A 349 25.20 12.87 -8.38
N VAL A 350 24.27 13.03 -7.44
CA VAL A 350 24.15 14.26 -6.64
C VAL A 350 25.34 14.41 -5.70
N LEU A 351 25.73 13.36 -4.98
CA LEU A 351 26.87 13.40 -4.06
C LEU A 351 28.19 13.67 -4.80
N LYS A 352 28.35 13.14 -6.02
CA LYS A 352 29.54 13.38 -6.82
C LYS A 352 29.53 14.76 -7.47
N ASN A 353 28.47 15.10 -8.21
CA ASN A 353 28.47 16.27 -9.09
C ASN A 353 28.08 17.57 -8.38
N ILE A 354 27.30 17.50 -7.30
CA ILE A 354 26.84 18.68 -6.56
C ILE A 354 27.64 18.87 -5.28
N TYR A 355 27.84 17.81 -4.50
CA TYR A 355 28.64 17.89 -3.27
C TYR A 355 30.15 17.77 -3.51
N GLY A 356 30.59 17.33 -4.70
CA GLY A 356 32.01 17.18 -5.02
C GLY A 356 32.70 16.07 -4.22
N TYR A 357 31.96 15.05 -3.78
CA TYR A 357 32.51 13.96 -2.98
C TYR A 357 33.18 12.89 -3.84
N GLU A 358 34.32 12.41 -3.36
CA GLU A 358 35.01 11.24 -3.89
C GLU A 358 34.22 9.94 -3.65
N GLU A 359 34.50 8.92 -4.45
CA GLU A 359 33.76 7.65 -4.50
C GLU A 359 33.58 6.98 -3.12
N GLU A 360 34.61 7.00 -2.27
CA GLU A 360 34.52 6.42 -0.92
C GLU A 360 33.52 7.16 -0.03
N LYS A 361 33.50 8.49 -0.14
CA LYS A 361 32.60 9.36 0.62
C LYS A 361 31.17 9.29 0.08
N VAL A 362 31.00 9.12 -1.23
CA VAL A 362 29.69 8.81 -1.86
C VAL A 362 29.12 7.52 -1.27
N LYS A 363 29.89 6.42 -1.31
CA LYS A 363 29.46 5.13 -0.75
C LYS A 363 29.19 5.18 0.75
N PHE A 364 29.96 5.99 1.49
CA PHE A 364 29.71 6.24 2.91
C PHE A 364 28.32 6.84 3.13
N TYR A 365 27.98 7.94 2.45
CA TYR A 365 26.69 8.59 2.64
C TYR A 365 25.50 7.75 2.16
N GLU A 366 25.63 7.01 1.05
CA GLU A 366 24.58 6.08 0.63
C GLU A 366 24.27 5.02 1.71
N ARG A 367 25.32 4.45 2.32
CA ARG A 367 25.15 3.50 3.43
C ARG A 367 24.56 4.17 4.66
N GLU A 368 25.04 5.35 5.04
CA GLU A 368 24.58 6.04 6.25
C GLU A 368 23.13 6.51 6.14
N LEU A 369 22.69 6.97 4.97
CA LEU A 369 21.29 7.33 4.72
C LEU A 369 20.37 6.11 4.94
N VAL A 370 20.74 4.95 4.38
CA VAL A 370 19.97 3.71 4.56
C VAL A 370 20.04 3.19 6.00
N ARG A 371 21.23 3.24 6.63
CA ARG A 371 21.44 2.80 8.02
C ARG A 371 20.58 3.62 8.98
N ASN A 372 20.61 4.94 8.85
CA ASN A 372 19.82 5.85 9.68
C ASN A 372 18.31 5.66 9.46
N ALA A 373 17.87 5.48 8.21
CA ALA A 373 16.46 5.18 7.91
C ALA A 373 15.99 3.89 8.58
N LYS A 374 16.80 2.83 8.53
CA LYS A 374 16.51 1.55 9.18
C LYS A 374 16.44 1.69 10.70
N LEU A 375 17.46 2.30 11.32
CA LEU A 375 17.52 2.52 12.76
C LEU A 375 16.30 3.28 13.27
N VAL A 376 15.93 4.38 12.61
CA VAL A 376 14.78 5.20 13.01
C VAL A 376 13.46 4.48 12.77
N SER A 377 13.36 3.62 11.75
CA SER A 377 12.19 2.76 11.55
C SER A 377 11.99 1.80 12.72
N GLU A 378 13.07 1.19 13.22
CA GLU A 378 13.07 0.30 14.40
C GLU A 378 12.73 1.06 15.69
N PHE A 379 13.24 2.28 15.87
CA PHE A 379 12.88 3.14 17.01
C PHE A 379 11.40 3.51 17.03
N LEU A 380 10.83 3.92 15.89
CA LEU A 380 9.40 4.21 15.80
C LEU A 380 8.56 2.97 16.17
N GLU A 381 8.95 1.78 15.71
CA GLU A 381 8.27 0.54 16.07
C GLU A 381 8.36 0.23 17.58
N ARG A 382 9.52 0.44 18.21
CA ARG A 382 9.69 0.29 19.67
C ARG A 382 8.78 1.19 20.50
N THR A 383 8.26 2.28 19.93
CA THR A 383 7.26 3.14 20.59
C THR A 383 5.82 2.60 20.53
N GLY A 384 5.63 1.36 20.05
CA GLY A 384 4.34 0.69 19.93
C GLY A 384 3.59 0.98 18.62
N LEU A 385 4.24 1.62 17.65
CA LEU A 385 3.63 1.85 16.34
C LEU A 385 3.68 0.58 15.49
N LEU A 386 2.52 0.20 14.94
CA LEU A 386 2.41 -0.89 13.97
C LEU A 386 2.65 -0.34 12.57
N ILE A 387 3.91 -0.35 12.14
CA ILE A 387 4.38 0.22 10.87
C ILE A 387 5.12 -0.83 10.04
N GLY A 388 5.02 -0.71 8.72
CA GLY A 388 5.71 -1.59 7.76
C GLY A 388 6.11 -0.91 6.45
N LYS A 389 5.89 0.41 6.34
CA LYS A 389 6.25 1.22 5.18
C LYS A 389 6.49 2.66 5.60
N LEU A 390 7.64 3.22 5.27
CA LEU A 390 8.02 4.60 5.59
C LEU A 390 8.77 5.20 4.40
N ALA A 391 8.68 6.52 4.26
CA ALA A 391 9.60 7.26 3.41
C ALA A 391 10.21 8.40 4.21
N PHE A 392 11.52 8.43 4.23
CA PHE A 392 12.33 9.45 4.88
C PHE A 392 12.78 10.46 3.85
N ASP A 393 12.73 11.73 4.23
CA ASP A 393 13.36 12.82 3.51
C ASP A 393 14.53 13.30 4.37
N PHE A 394 15.75 12.98 3.95
CA PHE A 394 16.97 13.41 4.62
C PHE A 394 17.60 14.61 3.92
N ALA A 395 18.43 15.36 4.63
CA ALA A 395 19.36 16.32 4.05
C ALA A 395 20.77 16.08 4.59
N ILE A 396 21.78 16.50 3.82
CA ILE A 396 23.16 16.59 4.26
C ILE A 396 23.52 18.07 4.26
N ASP A 397 23.86 18.61 5.43
CA ASP A 397 24.23 20.02 5.58
C ASP A 397 25.66 20.31 5.08
N THR A 398 26.04 21.58 5.12
CA THR A 398 27.37 22.07 4.70
C THR A 398 28.53 21.51 5.54
N ASN A 399 28.26 21.03 6.75
CA ASN A 399 29.24 20.37 7.62
C ASN A 399 29.26 18.84 7.42
N GLY A 400 28.44 18.31 6.51
CA GLY A 400 28.34 16.89 6.22
C GLY A 400 27.48 16.09 7.22
N ARG A 401 26.71 16.75 8.09
CA ARG A 401 25.78 16.09 9.02
C ARG A 401 24.48 15.71 8.33
N ILE A 402 23.97 14.53 8.67
CA ILE A 402 22.69 14.02 8.16
C ILE A 402 21.55 14.48 9.06
N TRP A 403 20.49 15.01 8.45
CA TRP A 403 19.29 15.47 9.14
C TRP A 403 18.03 14.83 8.58
N ILE A 404 17.09 14.48 9.44
CA ILE A 404 15.73 14.06 9.07
C ILE A 404 14.87 15.30 8.93
N ILE A 405 14.39 15.54 7.71
CA ILE A 405 13.49 16.65 7.40
C ILE A 405 12.03 16.23 7.60
N GLU A 406 11.67 15.04 7.12
CA GLU A 406 10.31 14.49 7.24
C GLU A 406 10.32 12.95 7.21
N ILE A 407 9.38 12.34 7.92
CA ILE A 407 9.07 10.90 7.80
C ILE A 407 7.59 10.75 7.43
N ASN A 408 7.32 10.18 6.26
CA ASN A 408 5.96 9.90 5.78
C ASN A 408 5.59 8.43 6.00
N SER A 409 4.57 8.21 6.83
CA SER A 409 3.98 6.89 7.11
C SER A 409 2.59 6.68 6.48
N ARG A 410 2.02 7.69 5.81
CA ARG A 410 0.64 7.61 5.27
C ARG A 410 0.62 7.06 3.85
N TYR A 411 1.31 7.73 2.93
CA TYR A 411 1.35 7.39 1.52
C TYR A 411 2.72 7.77 0.95
N PRO A 412 3.77 6.97 1.18
CA PRO A 412 4.99 7.07 0.41
C PRO A 412 4.68 7.00 -1.10
N ASP A 413 5.30 7.89 -1.87
CA ASP A 413 5.11 7.92 -3.32
C ASP A 413 6.02 6.88 -3.98
N ASP A 414 5.46 5.70 -4.23
CA ASP A 414 6.15 4.57 -4.87
C ASP A 414 6.55 4.90 -6.33
N SER A 415 5.93 5.90 -6.96
CA SER A 415 6.17 6.22 -8.39
C SER A 415 7.48 6.95 -8.66
N LEU A 416 8.17 7.42 -7.61
CA LEU A 416 9.45 8.12 -7.74
C LEU A 416 10.52 7.26 -8.41
N ALA A 417 10.54 5.94 -8.14
CA ALA A 417 11.47 5.00 -8.73
C ALA A 417 11.37 4.93 -10.26
N ASN A 418 10.17 4.99 -10.83
CA ASN A 418 9.94 4.94 -12.27
C ASN A 418 10.66 6.07 -13.03
N LYS A 419 10.97 7.18 -12.34
CA LYS A 419 11.56 8.36 -12.98
C LYS A 419 13.07 8.28 -13.13
N LEU A 420 13.70 7.29 -12.50
CA LEU A 420 15.08 6.89 -12.79
C LEU A 420 15.18 5.86 -13.93
N GLY A 421 14.07 5.57 -14.61
CA GLY A 421 13.99 4.53 -15.64
C GLY A 421 13.85 3.11 -15.08
N ASP A 422 13.87 2.96 -13.75
CA ASP A 422 13.76 1.68 -13.09
C ASP A 422 12.30 1.31 -12.81
N LYS A 423 11.65 0.72 -13.82
CA LYS A 423 10.26 0.27 -13.72
C LYS A 423 10.11 -0.93 -12.80
N ASP A 424 11.17 -1.71 -12.60
CA ASP A 424 11.12 -2.95 -11.83
C ASP A 424 10.99 -2.65 -10.34
N VAL A 425 11.70 -1.61 -9.85
CA VAL A 425 11.57 -1.14 -8.46
C VAL A 425 10.13 -0.80 -8.09
N TYR A 426 9.34 -0.19 -8.98
CA TYR A 426 7.92 0.10 -8.68
C TYR A 426 7.11 -1.18 -8.41
N PHE A 427 7.32 -2.24 -9.20
CA PHE A 427 6.67 -3.53 -9.00
C PHE A 427 7.24 -4.28 -7.78
N ASP A 428 8.53 -4.10 -7.48
CA ASP A 428 9.17 -4.66 -6.30
C ASP A 428 8.62 -4.09 -5.00
N ILE A 429 8.41 -2.77 -4.94
CA ILE A 429 7.77 -2.11 -3.78
C ILE A 429 6.39 -2.71 -3.52
N HIS A 430 5.56 -2.77 -4.56
CA HIS A 430 4.20 -3.27 -4.45
C HIS A 430 4.15 -4.74 -4.04
N HIS A 431 5.02 -5.56 -4.64
CA HIS A 431 5.15 -6.96 -4.28
C HIS A 431 5.61 -7.12 -2.83
N SER A 432 6.62 -6.36 -2.39
CA SER A 432 7.10 -6.36 -0.99
C SER A 432 5.96 -6.05 -0.02
N ASN A 433 5.07 -5.11 -0.34
CA ASN A 433 3.92 -4.80 0.50
C ASN A 433 2.94 -5.97 0.64
N ILE A 434 2.67 -6.71 -0.45
CA ILE A 434 1.83 -7.90 -0.37
C ILE A 434 2.54 -9.02 0.38
N MET A 435 3.83 -9.22 0.15
CA MET A 435 4.59 -10.26 0.83
C MET A 435 4.74 -10.01 2.33
N TYR A 436 4.89 -8.75 2.76
CA TYR A 436 4.80 -8.41 4.18
C TYR A 436 3.40 -8.64 4.73
N THR A 437 2.35 -8.31 3.97
CA THR A 437 0.98 -8.61 4.41
C THR A 437 0.71 -10.12 4.49
N LYS A 438 1.30 -10.92 3.59
CA LYS A 438 1.33 -12.40 3.65
C LYS A 438 2.04 -12.87 4.92
N PHE A 439 3.20 -12.31 5.23
CA PHE A 439 3.92 -12.58 6.48
C PHE A 439 3.02 -12.36 7.70
N LEU A 440 2.26 -11.27 7.76
CA LEU A 440 1.31 -10.98 8.85
C LEU A 440 0.16 -12.00 8.97
N THR A 441 -0.14 -12.76 7.91
CA THR A 441 -1.12 -13.88 7.97
C THR A 441 -0.52 -15.17 8.52
N GLY A 442 0.80 -15.25 8.73
CA GLY A 442 1.53 -16.42 9.24
C GLY A 442 2.08 -17.35 8.15
N PHE A 443 1.96 -16.99 6.88
CA PHE A 443 2.41 -17.81 5.73
C PHE A 443 3.83 -17.44 5.26
N GLU A 444 4.79 -17.39 6.19
CA GLU A 444 6.16 -16.87 5.98
C GLU A 444 7.07 -17.82 5.19
N LYS A 445 6.88 -19.14 5.38
CA LYS A 445 7.56 -20.21 4.65
C LYS A 445 6.49 -21.08 4.00
N ALA A 446 6.59 -21.29 2.69
CA ALA A 446 5.63 -22.10 1.96
C ALA A 446 5.60 -23.53 2.53
N SER A 447 4.48 -23.90 3.16
CA SER A 447 4.28 -25.22 3.76
C SER A 447 3.81 -26.26 2.76
N THR A 448 3.30 -25.86 1.58
CA THR A 448 2.95 -26.63 0.36
C THR A 448 1.91 -25.82 -0.43
N ASP A 449 1.92 -25.89 -1.77
CA ASP A 449 0.99 -25.13 -2.64
C ASP A 449 -0.19 -26.00 -3.11
N PHE A 450 -1.41 -25.48 -3.01
CA PHE A 450 -2.66 -26.10 -3.41
C PHE A 450 -3.38 -25.19 -4.42
N GLU A 451 -4.12 -25.75 -5.38
CA GLU A 451 -4.91 -25.10 -6.42
C GLU A 451 -6.26 -25.79 -6.47
N VAL A 452 -7.36 -25.04 -6.52
CA VAL A 452 -8.68 -25.66 -6.61
C VAL A 452 -8.99 -26.01 -8.08
N VAL A 453 -9.26 -27.28 -8.34
CA VAL A 453 -9.78 -27.81 -9.60
C VAL A 453 -11.31 -27.83 -9.49
N PRO A 454 -12.02 -26.98 -10.24
CA PRO A 454 -13.48 -26.90 -10.17
C PRO A 454 -14.12 -28.24 -10.58
N ILE A 455 -15.25 -28.59 -9.99
CA ILE A 455 -16.11 -29.65 -10.54
C ILE A 455 -16.72 -29.14 -11.85
N GLU A 456 -16.75 -30.00 -12.86
CA GLU A 456 -17.68 -29.85 -14.00
C GLU A 456 -19.13 -30.00 -13.49
N ARG A 457 -19.71 -28.91 -12.96
CA ARG A 457 -21.16 -28.83 -12.79
C ARG A 457 -21.81 -28.62 -14.15
N VAL A 458 -23.06 -29.06 -14.33
CA VAL A 458 -23.88 -28.60 -15.46
C VAL A 458 -23.95 -27.08 -15.36
N PRO A 459 -23.30 -26.33 -16.26
CA PRO A 459 -23.14 -24.91 -16.05
C PRO A 459 -24.50 -24.22 -16.28
N GLU A 460 -25.03 -23.57 -15.25
CA GLU A 460 -26.22 -22.73 -15.42
C GLU A 460 -25.81 -21.36 -16.00
N PRO A 461 -26.52 -20.86 -17.03
CA PRO A 461 -26.28 -19.53 -17.56
C PRO A 461 -26.64 -18.45 -16.53
N LYS A 462 -25.77 -17.45 -16.38
CA LYS A 462 -25.98 -16.30 -15.49
C LYS A 462 -25.68 -15.00 -16.21
N ASN A 463 -26.14 -13.89 -15.64
CA ASN A 463 -25.77 -12.56 -16.12
C ASN A 463 -24.44 -12.14 -15.48
N TYR A 464 -23.56 -11.60 -16.32
CA TYR A 464 -22.27 -11.05 -15.94
C TYR A 464 -22.13 -9.64 -16.50
N LYS A 465 -21.52 -8.77 -15.71
CA LYS A 465 -21.06 -7.45 -16.13
C LYS A 465 -19.54 -7.43 -16.14
N LEU A 466 -18.94 -7.15 -17.29
CA LEU A 466 -17.51 -6.96 -17.44
C LEU A 466 -17.20 -5.47 -17.52
N ILE A 467 -16.12 -5.04 -16.86
CA ILE A 467 -15.63 -3.67 -16.92
C ILE A 467 -14.28 -3.66 -17.61
N ILE A 468 -14.17 -2.88 -18.68
CA ILE A 468 -13.01 -2.83 -19.56
C ILE A 468 -12.39 -1.43 -19.61
N ALA A 469 -11.11 -1.38 -19.27
CA ALA A 469 -10.19 -0.28 -19.51
C ALA A 469 -9.59 -0.37 -20.92
N ILE A 470 -10.03 0.53 -21.80
CA ILE A 470 -9.57 0.54 -23.20
C ILE A 470 -8.48 1.60 -23.39
N PRO A 471 -7.35 1.30 -24.07
CA PRO A 471 -6.39 2.30 -24.48
C PRO A 471 -7.03 3.33 -25.42
N VAL A 472 -6.83 4.62 -25.15
CA VAL A 472 -7.49 5.70 -25.90
C VAL A 472 -7.19 5.61 -27.40
N LYS A 473 -5.94 5.31 -27.77
CA LYS A 473 -5.48 5.24 -29.16
C LYS A 473 -6.08 4.06 -29.95
N GLU A 474 -6.45 2.97 -29.29
CA GLU A 474 -6.93 1.72 -29.93
C GLU A 474 -8.43 1.48 -29.72
N ARG A 475 -9.13 2.47 -29.16
CA ARG A 475 -10.51 2.31 -28.68
C ARG A 475 -11.47 1.73 -29.71
N LYS A 476 -11.41 2.21 -30.95
CA LYS A 476 -12.30 1.76 -32.03
C LYS A 476 -12.05 0.29 -32.38
N ASN A 477 -10.79 -0.10 -32.49
CA ASN A 477 -10.40 -1.48 -32.82
C ASN A 477 -10.79 -2.43 -31.69
N TYR A 478 -10.55 -2.03 -30.43
CA TYR A 478 -10.87 -2.84 -29.27
C TYR A 478 -12.38 -3.11 -29.14
N ILE A 479 -13.20 -2.07 -29.32
CA ILE A 479 -14.67 -2.20 -29.31
C ILE A 479 -15.17 -3.06 -30.48
N ASN A 480 -14.60 -2.89 -31.67
CA ASN A 480 -14.99 -3.69 -32.83
C ASN A 480 -14.68 -5.17 -32.64
N ASN A 481 -13.53 -5.51 -32.06
CA ASN A 481 -13.21 -6.91 -31.74
C ASN A 481 -14.17 -7.51 -30.72
N ILE A 482 -14.46 -6.78 -29.64
CA ILE A 482 -15.44 -7.20 -28.63
C ILE A 482 -16.78 -7.52 -29.30
N ARG A 483 -17.26 -6.64 -30.19
CA ARG A 483 -18.51 -6.85 -30.94
C ARG A 483 -18.45 -8.09 -31.82
N GLN A 484 -17.36 -8.30 -32.55
CA GLN A 484 -17.17 -9.48 -33.39
C GLN A 484 -17.18 -10.77 -32.57
N GLU A 485 -16.52 -10.80 -31.41
CA GLU A 485 -16.54 -11.97 -30.52
C GLU A 485 -17.93 -12.20 -29.92
N LEU A 486 -18.65 -11.15 -29.53
CA LEU A 486 -20.05 -11.28 -29.06
C LEU A 486 -20.97 -11.81 -30.16
N GLN A 487 -20.80 -11.37 -31.42
CA GLN A 487 -21.56 -11.87 -32.56
C GLN A 487 -21.29 -13.36 -32.85
N LYS A 488 -20.03 -13.80 -32.74
CA LYS A 488 -19.65 -15.23 -32.93
C LYS A 488 -20.38 -16.17 -31.97
N ILE A 489 -20.68 -15.70 -30.75
CA ILE A 489 -21.40 -16.46 -29.73
C ILE A 489 -22.91 -16.15 -29.72
N GLY A 490 -23.43 -15.44 -30.73
CA GLY A 490 -24.87 -15.16 -30.89
C GLY A 490 -25.43 -14.17 -29.87
N TYR A 491 -24.59 -13.33 -29.25
CA TYR A 491 -25.01 -12.45 -28.17
C TYR A 491 -25.29 -11.02 -28.67
N PRO A 492 -26.40 -10.37 -28.25
CA PRO A 492 -26.69 -8.99 -28.65
C PRO A 492 -25.62 -8.03 -28.12
N GLU A 493 -25.26 -6.99 -28.89
CA GLU A 493 -24.24 -6.00 -28.53
C GLU A 493 -24.68 -5.10 -27.36
N LYS A 494 -24.71 -5.64 -26.14
CA LYS A 494 -24.94 -4.86 -24.92
C LYS A 494 -23.63 -4.26 -24.39
N VAL A 495 -23.01 -3.42 -25.22
CA VAL A 495 -21.77 -2.69 -24.89
C VAL A 495 -22.12 -1.23 -24.61
N SER A 496 -21.87 -0.76 -23.40
CA SER A 496 -22.12 0.62 -23.00
C SER A 496 -20.85 1.30 -22.48
N TYR A 497 -20.85 2.62 -22.41
CA TYR A 497 -19.74 3.38 -21.81
C TYR A 497 -20.20 3.99 -20.49
N ASN A 498 -19.60 3.55 -19.38
CA ASN A 498 -19.83 4.13 -18.07
C ASN A 498 -19.07 5.46 -17.96
N THR A 499 -19.81 6.56 -17.89
CA THR A 499 -19.26 7.93 -17.82
C THR A 499 -18.52 8.20 -16.52
N ASP A 500 -18.96 7.62 -15.41
CA ASP A 500 -18.39 7.86 -14.07
C ASP A 500 -17.06 7.14 -13.88
N LEU A 501 -16.96 5.92 -14.42
CA LEU A 501 -15.74 5.11 -14.41
C LEU A 501 -14.81 5.48 -15.58
N LYS A 502 -15.35 6.07 -16.65
CA LYS A 502 -14.68 6.26 -17.94
C LYS A 502 -14.17 4.92 -18.50
N LYS A 503 -15.06 3.92 -18.50
CA LYS A 503 -14.80 2.53 -18.89
C LYS A 503 -15.91 2.00 -19.78
N VAL A 504 -15.62 0.94 -20.52
CA VAL A 504 -16.64 0.19 -21.25
C VAL A 504 -17.21 -0.90 -20.35
N GLU A 505 -18.52 -1.07 -20.37
CA GLU A 505 -19.24 -2.15 -19.71
C GLU A 505 -19.83 -3.08 -20.76
N ILE A 506 -19.78 -4.38 -20.49
CA ILE A 506 -20.41 -5.42 -21.31
C ILE A 506 -21.33 -6.22 -20.40
N GLU A 507 -22.59 -6.35 -20.78
CA GLU A 507 -23.48 -7.38 -20.22
C GLU A 507 -23.33 -8.66 -21.03
N PHE A 508 -23.08 -9.77 -20.35
CA PHE A 508 -22.89 -11.10 -20.91
C PHE A 508 -23.83 -12.07 -20.19
N TYR A 509 -24.62 -12.84 -20.92
CA TYR A 509 -25.42 -13.93 -20.36
C TYR A 509 -24.94 -15.22 -20.97
N GLY A 510 -24.55 -16.15 -20.11
CA GLY A 510 -24.01 -17.42 -20.53
C GLY A 510 -23.46 -18.18 -19.34
N THR A 511 -22.98 -19.37 -19.62
CA THR A 511 -22.30 -20.20 -18.63
C THR A 511 -20.95 -19.60 -18.27
N ARG A 512 -20.40 -20.01 -17.12
CA ARG A 512 -19.06 -19.56 -16.72
C ARG A 512 -17.99 -19.96 -17.74
N MET A 513 -18.08 -21.16 -18.31
CA MET A 513 -17.16 -21.64 -19.33
C MET A 513 -17.21 -20.79 -20.61
N GLU A 514 -18.39 -20.35 -21.04
CA GLU A 514 -18.53 -19.46 -22.20
C GLU A 514 -17.95 -18.07 -21.92
N LEU A 515 -18.14 -17.55 -20.70
CA LEU A 515 -17.54 -16.29 -20.27
C LEU A 515 -16.02 -16.37 -20.28
N ASP A 516 -15.45 -17.44 -19.72
CA ASP A 516 -14.01 -17.65 -19.65
C ASP A 516 -13.40 -17.68 -21.07
N ARG A 517 -14.02 -18.44 -21.98
CA ARG A 517 -13.63 -18.50 -23.40
C ARG A 517 -13.75 -17.13 -24.09
N PHE A 518 -14.84 -16.40 -23.82
CA PHE A 518 -15.02 -15.04 -24.36
C PHE A 518 -13.91 -14.10 -23.88
N ILE A 519 -13.58 -14.13 -22.59
CA ILE A 519 -12.50 -13.34 -21.98
C ILE A 519 -11.15 -13.68 -22.61
N GLU A 520 -10.86 -14.96 -22.82
CA GLU A 520 -9.64 -15.41 -23.49
C GLU A 520 -9.53 -14.87 -24.93
N ASN A 521 -10.62 -14.92 -25.71
CA ASN A 521 -10.63 -14.47 -27.09
C ASN A 521 -10.44 -12.95 -27.26
N ILE A 522 -10.90 -12.14 -26.31
CA ILE A 522 -10.78 -10.67 -26.40
C ILE A 522 -9.47 -10.11 -25.82
N LYS A 523 -8.63 -10.96 -25.20
CA LYS A 523 -7.27 -10.58 -24.79
C LYS A 523 -6.37 -10.47 -26.03
N PHE A 524 -6.04 -9.23 -26.43
CA PHE A 524 -5.20 -8.95 -27.61
C PHE A 524 -3.71 -8.84 -27.25
N GLY A 525 -2.85 -9.46 -28.07
CA GLY A 525 -1.40 -9.20 -28.15
C GLY A 525 -0.52 -10.00 -27.17
N VAL A 526 0.62 -10.49 -27.67
CA VAL A 526 1.57 -11.37 -26.94
C VAL A 526 2.56 -10.56 -26.07
N GLU A 527 2.64 -9.23 -26.26
CA GLU A 527 3.42 -8.39 -25.35
C GLU A 527 2.65 -8.17 -24.05
N HIS A 528 3.16 -8.80 -22.99
CA HIS A 528 2.67 -8.74 -21.62
C HIS A 528 1.96 -7.39 -21.27
N ARG A 529 0.68 -7.48 -20.85
CA ARG A 529 -0.09 -6.44 -20.11
C ARG A 529 -1.00 -5.47 -20.89
N GLN A 530 -1.80 -5.90 -21.85
CA GLN A 530 -3.09 -5.22 -22.06
C GLN A 530 -4.22 -5.90 -21.28
N LYS A 531 -4.13 -5.79 -19.94
CA LYS A 531 -5.20 -6.10 -18.96
C LYS A 531 -6.35 -5.10 -19.11
N SER A 532 -7.04 -5.19 -20.24
CA SER A 532 -8.15 -4.33 -20.58
C SER A 532 -9.36 -4.67 -19.72
N ILE A 533 -9.70 -5.95 -19.57
CA ILE A 533 -10.70 -6.40 -18.61
C ILE A 533 -10.11 -6.23 -17.22
N ILE A 534 -10.71 -5.34 -16.46
CA ILE A 534 -10.25 -5.03 -15.10
C ILE A 534 -11.19 -5.60 -14.05
N SER A 535 -12.43 -5.94 -14.42
CA SER A 535 -13.36 -6.57 -13.51
C SER A 535 -14.43 -7.42 -14.20
N VAL A 536 -14.85 -8.47 -13.51
CA VAL A 536 -16.01 -9.31 -13.83
C VAL A 536 -16.92 -9.36 -12.60
N LYS A 537 -18.22 -9.18 -12.80
CA LYS A 537 -19.24 -9.24 -11.75
C LYS A 537 -20.41 -10.10 -12.22
N GLU A 538 -20.83 -11.06 -11.42
CA GLU A 538 -22.13 -11.73 -11.58
C GLU A 538 -23.25 -10.76 -11.15
N VAL A 539 -24.31 -10.60 -11.95
CA VAL A 539 -25.38 -9.59 -11.80
C VAL A 539 -26.72 -10.24 -11.51
#